data_AF-A0A7X3I9G0-F1
#
_entry.id   AF-A0A7X3I9G0-F1
#
_cell.length_a   1.000
_cell.length_b   1.000
_cell.length_c   1.000
_cell.angle_alpha   90.00
_cell.angle_beta   90.00
_cell.angle_gamma   90.00
#
_symmetry.space_group_name_H-M   'P 1'
#
loop_
_entity.id
_entity.type
_entity.pdbx_description
1 polymer ?
#
loop_
_entity_poly.entity_id
_entity_poly.type
_entity_poly.pdbx_seq_one_letter_code
_entity_poly.pdbx_strand_id
1 'polypeptide(L)'
;MLVAASHRSDAFPDLLARLPPDLDIEALARQTKAFQRPRGIRSGTDLLRLALAWACGPSMQHVAAWAGAHGIAALTDEALSQRLHRTGPFLEALSQQLLRRIGPVPCWHGRVLRVADSTSLSGPASSGTDWRIHGVFDLALGRFTSLQVTDRHGGESLDRAQPAAGEIRIADRGYAAARAWQRFLREAGAQEGDMEGDAGCDFIVRMRWSSVRLTTPAGDAFDLIAWLTQDPPPEAGTIRAVVVQADPGRGQAPIPIRLIAQRKTPEAIAAAPKALRRNTSRRQHALDPRSLIAAEWIILATTLPAEAFPDPEVLAVYRLRWQIERAFKRLKSLIRVDEIRTRTEAGTRCWLYGLLVVALLTEDLSRDVLDVFPPALEAAGASPSLWRVYGWRWRLSDRRSRQPSACASSRQPPPICTRASPTQNVSDDRPSITTENDYLSAYGAEPCDGLGR
;
A
#
# COMPACT_ATOMS: atom_id res chain seq x y z
N MET A 1 10.01 -0.32 -51.54
CA MET A 1 8.77 -0.85 -50.94
C MET A 1 8.92 -0.82 -49.43
N LEU A 2 8.35 0.21 -48.80
CA LEU A 2 8.26 0.31 -47.34
C LEU A 2 7.32 -0.80 -46.85
N VAL A 3 7.83 -1.68 -46.01
CA VAL A 3 7.00 -2.63 -45.26
C VAL A 3 6.10 -1.79 -44.35
N ALA A 4 4.79 -1.89 -44.59
CA ALA A 4 3.76 -1.25 -43.80
C ALA A 4 4.01 -1.53 -42.32
N ALA A 5 4.26 -0.47 -41.55
CA ALA A 5 4.10 -0.52 -40.12
C ALA A 5 2.67 -0.98 -39.87
N SER A 6 2.53 -2.17 -39.28
CA SER A 6 1.24 -2.74 -38.92
C SER A 6 0.43 -1.67 -38.19
N HIS A 7 -0.70 -1.26 -38.78
CA HIS A 7 -1.72 -0.48 -38.13
C HIS A 7 -2.12 -1.24 -36.86
N ARG A 8 -1.46 -0.96 -35.73
CA ARG A 8 -2.03 -1.30 -34.43
C ARG A 8 -3.32 -0.51 -34.36
N SER A 9 -4.44 -1.22 -34.35
CA SER A 9 -5.74 -0.63 -34.06
C SER A 9 -5.61 0.27 -32.84
N ASP A 10 -6.14 1.48 -32.91
CA ASP A 10 -6.17 2.39 -31.79
C ASP A 10 -7.05 1.78 -30.70
N ALA A 11 -6.44 1.19 -29.66
CA ALA A 11 -7.15 0.54 -28.55
C ALA A 11 -7.60 1.53 -27.47
N PHE A 12 -7.41 2.85 -27.69
CA PHE A 12 -7.82 3.85 -26.72
C PHE A 12 -9.34 3.89 -26.46
N PRO A 13 -10.23 3.71 -27.46
CA PRO A 13 -11.67 3.58 -27.21
C PRO A 13 -12.03 2.40 -26.29
N ASP A 14 -11.34 1.26 -26.42
CA ASP A 14 -11.57 0.09 -25.54
C ASP A 14 -11.17 0.41 -24.09
N LEU A 15 -10.12 1.23 -23.91
CA LEU A 15 -9.73 1.73 -22.59
C LEU A 15 -10.78 2.71 -22.03
N LEU A 16 -11.35 3.58 -22.87
CA LEU A 16 -12.42 4.51 -22.44
C LEU A 16 -13.70 3.76 -22.07
N ALA A 17 -14.05 2.68 -22.77
CA ALA A 17 -15.19 1.83 -22.43
C ALA A 17 -15.06 1.18 -21.04
N ARG A 18 -13.84 1.16 -20.48
CA ARG A 18 -13.58 0.69 -19.12
C ARG A 18 -13.76 1.77 -18.07
N LEU A 19 -13.98 3.03 -18.43
CA LEU A 19 -14.30 4.13 -17.50
C LEU A 19 -15.75 4.00 -16.99
N PRO A 20 -16.13 4.64 -15.87
CA PRO A 20 -17.48 4.48 -15.34
C PRO A 20 -18.46 4.99 -16.40
N PRO A 21 -19.56 4.28 -16.68
CA PRO A 21 -20.44 4.62 -17.82
C PRO A 21 -21.11 5.99 -17.65
N ASP A 22 -21.27 6.44 -16.40
CA ASP A 22 -21.80 7.74 -16.00
C ASP A 22 -20.74 8.84 -15.92
N LEU A 23 -19.46 8.52 -16.16
CA LEU A 23 -18.38 9.50 -16.08
C LEU A 23 -18.30 10.36 -17.34
N ASP A 24 -18.69 11.63 -17.21
CA ASP A 24 -18.36 12.65 -18.20
C ASP A 24 -16.92 13.17 -18.00
N ILE A 25 -16.01 12.65 -18.82
CA ILE A 25 -14.58 13.04 -18.85
C ILE A 25 -14.41 14.54 -19.11
N GLU A 26 -15.22 15.11 -20.00
CA GLU A 26 -15.11 16.52 -20.39
C GLU A 26 -15.59 17.44 -19.25
N ALA A 27 -16.68 17.07 -18.58
CA ALA A 27 -17.14 17.78 -17.39
C ALA A 27 -16.11 17.68 -16.26
N LEU A 28 -15.55 16.49 -16.00
CA LEU A 28 -14.53 16.30 -14.97
C LEU A 28 -13.26 17.12 -15.26
N ALA A 29 -12.81 17.15 -16.52
CA ALA A 29 -11.65 17.94 -16.93
C ALA A 29 -11.88 19.46 -16.80
N ARG A 30 -13.12 19.93 -17.03
CA ARG A 30 -13.49 21.34 -16.81
C ARG A 30 -13.61 21.70 -15.34
N GLN A 31 -14.27 20.85 -14.54
CA GLN A 31 -14.46 21.05 -13.09
C GLN A 31 -13.12 21.16 -12.36
N THR A 32 -12.17 20.30 -12.72
CA THR A 32 -10.80 20.31 -12.17
C THR A 32 -9.89 21.35 -12.82
N LYS A 33 -10.40 22.14 -13.78
CA LYS A 33 -9.70 23.18 -14.54
C LYS A 33 -8.52 22.66 -15.38
N ALA A 34 -8.41 21.35 -15.59
CA ALA A 34 -7.39 20.75 -16.45
C ALA A 34 -7.63 21.10 -17.93
N PHE A 35 -8.89 21.16 -18.35
CA PHE A 35 -9.29 21.54 -19.70
C PHE A 35 -10.30 22.69 -19.69
N GLN A 36 -9.90 23.88 -20.14
CA GLN A 36 -10.79 25.06 -20.17
C GLN A 36 -11.00 25.62 -21.57
N ARG A 37 -9.98 25.52 -22.44
CA ARG A 37 -10.02 26.06 -23.80
C ARG A 37 -9.24 25.13 -24.74
N PRO A 38 -9.78 24.80 -25.91
CA PRO A 38 -9.05 24.09 -26.93
C PRO A 38 -7.92 25.01 -27.43
N ARG A 39 -6.66 24.64 -27.16
CA ARG A 39 -5.47 25.28 -27.75
C ARG A 39 -4.43 24.17 -27.99
N GLY A 40 -4.52 23.54 -29.15
CA GLY A 40 -3.70 22.39 -29.56
C GLY A 40 -4.21 21.02 -29.07
N ILE A 41 -4.82 20.94 -27.88
CA ILE A 41 -5.59 19.77 -27.41
C ILE A 41 -7.07 20.08 -27.60
N ARG A 42 -7.82 19.17 -28.24
CA ARG A 42 -9.21 19.42 -28.66
C ARG A 42 -10.25 19.03 -27.62
N SER A 43 -9.93 18.08 -26.75
CA SER A 43 -10.85 17.52 -25.76
C SER A 43 -10.15 17.14 -24.45
N GLY A 44 -10.90 17.01 -23.35
CA GLY A 44 -10.46 16.37 -22.12
C GLY A 44 -10.08 14.90 -22.32
N THR A 45 -10.71 14.23 -23.26
CA THR A 45 -10.39 12.85 -23.67
C THR A 45 -9.00 12.74 -24.30
N ASP A 46 -8.64 13.66 -25.21
CA ASP A 46 -7.29 13.76 -25.76
C ASP A 46 -6.26 14.13 -24.68
N LEU A 47 -6.65 15.00 -23.74
CA LEU A 47 -5.80 15.35 -22.61
C LEU A 47 -5.50 14.13 -21.72
N LEU A 48 -6.52 13.31 -21.43
CA LEU A 48 -6.36 12.05 -20.71
C LEU A 48 -5.40 11.12 -21.48
N ARG A 49 -5.62 10.94 -22.78
CA ARG A 49 -4.76 10.11 -23.62
C ARG A 49 -3.29 10.51 -23.55
N LEU A 50 -3.02 11.81 -23.66
CA LEU A 50 -1.66 12.36 -23.58
C LEU A 50 -1.06 12.17 -22.18
N ALA A 51 -1.85 12.35 -21.13
CA ALA A 51 -1.40 12.16 -19.76
C ALA A 51 -1.03 10.70 -19.48
N LEU A 52 -1.84 9.73 -19.92
CA LEU A 52 -1.55 8.31 -19.78
C LEU A 52 -0.35 7.89 -20.64
N ALA A 53 -0.28 8.40 -21.87
CA ALA A 53 0.86 8.16 -22.76
C ALA A 53 2.17 8.67 -22.14
N TRP A 54 2.15 9.83 -21.49
CA TRP A 54 3.33 10.35 -20.80
C TRP A 54 3.65 9.58 -19.50
N ALA A 55 2.64 9.18 -18.73
CA ALA A 55 2.84 8.41 -17.50
C ALA A 55 3.57 7.09 -17.76
N CYS A 56 3.11 6.33 -18.77
CA CYS A 56 3.62 4.99 -19.08
C CYS A 56 4.68 4.95 -20.18
N GLY A 57 4.90 6.07 -20.87
CA GLY A 57 5.65 6.09 -22.12
C GLY A 57 7.01 6.76 -22.06
N PRO A 58 7.50 7.21 -23.23
CA PRO A 58 8.82 7.82 -23.40
C PRO A 58 8.87 9.27 -22.90
N SER A 59 9.94 10.01 -23.24
CA SER A 59 10.09 11.42 -22.86
C SER A 59 8.97 12.31 -23.43
N MET A 60 8.79 13.50 -22.86
CA MET A 60 7.80 14.50 -23.30
C MET A 60 7.87 14.78 -24.81
N GLN A 61 9.08 14.87 -25.36
CA GLN A 61 9.34 15.07 -26.79
C GLN A 61 8.77 13.96 -27.66
N HIS A 62 8.96 12.70 -27.24
CA HIS A 62 8.41 11.56 -27.97
C HIS A 62 6.88 11.54 -27.91
N VAL A 63 6.28 11.91 -26.77
CA VAL A 63 4.81 11.99 -26.65
C VAL A 63 4.25 13.09 -27.54
N ALA A 64 4.89 14.26 -27.59
CA ALA A 64 4.48 15.36 -28.47
C ALA A 64 4.60 14.98 -29.96
N ALA A 65 5.70 14.36 -30.37
CA ALA A 65 5.89 13.88 -31.73
C ALA A 65 4.88 12.80 -32.11
N TRP A 66 4.65 11.83 -31.21
CA TRP A 66 3.64 10.79 -31.39
C TRP A 66 2.24 11.38 -31.53
N ALA A 67 1.88 12.34 -30.69
CA ALA A 67 0.59 13.02 -30.73
C ALA A 67 0.34 13.75 -32.05
N GLY A 68 1.37 14.43 -32.59
CA GLY A 68 1.31 15.09 -33.89
C GLY A 68 1.14 14.09 -35.03
N ALA A 69 1.92 13.01 -35.03
CA ALA A 69 1.87 11.96 -36.05
C ALA A 69 0.51 11.22 -36.09
N HIS A 70 -0.18 11.11 -34.95
CA HIS A 70 -1.49 10.45 -34.84
C HIS A 70 -2.67 11.43 -34.89
N GLY A 71 -2.41 12.72 -35.15
CA GLY A 71 -3.47 13.74 -35.24
C GLY A 71 -4.21 14.03 -33.92
N ILE A 72 -3.64 13.64 -32.78
CA ILE A 72 -4.22 13.83 -31.43
C ILE A 72 -4.04 15.28 -30.97
N ALA A 73 -2.82 15.80 -31.07
CA ALA A 73 -2.48 17.18 -30.73
C ALA A 73 -1.22 17.63 -31.44
N ALA A 74 -1.18 18.89 -31.89
CA ALA A 74 0.01 19.52 -32.46
C ALA A 74 0.57 20.56 -31.47
N LEU A 75 1.61 20.19 -30.73
CA LEU A 75 2.20 20.97 -29.64
C LEU A 75 3.72 20.74 -29.58
N THR A 76 4.47 21.72 -29.06
CA THR A 76 5.85 21.48 -28.61
C THR A 76 5.86 20.70 -27.30
N ASP A 77 7.01 20.15 -26.93
CA ASP A 77 7.21 19.45 -25.65
C ASP A 77 7.03 20.39 -24.45
N GLU A 78 7.42 21.66 -24.54
CA GLU A 78 7.16 22.63 -23.47
C GLU A 78 5.67 22.93 -23.33
N ALA A 79 4.96 23.11 -24.45
CA ALA A 79 3.53 23.35 -24.44
C ALA A 79 2.76 22.15 -23.87
N LEU A 80 3.18 20.92 -24.20
CA LEU A 80 2.62 19.69 -23.63
C LEU A 80 2.93 19.61 -22.13
N SER A 81 4.16 19.88 -21.71
CA SER A 81 4.58 19.88 -20.30
C SER A 81 3.74 20.83 -19.45
N GLN A 82 3.55 22.08 -19.90
CA GLN A 82 2.72 23.06 -19.21
C GLN A 82 1.25 22.62 -19.08
N ARG A 83 0.73 21.88 -20.08
CA ARG A 83 -0.62 21.31 -20.03
C ARG A 83 -0.71 20.16 -19.03
N LEU A 84 0.21 19.19 -19.09
CA LEU A 84 0.20 18.03 -18.20
C LEU A 84 0.40 18.43 -16.73
N HIS A 85 1.23 19.42 -16.43
CA HIS A 85 1.38 19.96 -15.07
C HIS A 85 0.05 20.41 -14.44
N ARG A 86 -0.92 20.87 -15.25
CA ARG A 86 -2.26 21.29 -14.76
C ARG A 86 -3.26 20.14 -14.70
N THR A 87 -2.86 18.94 -15.11
CA THR A 87 -3.74 17.77 -15.27
C THR A 87 -3.75 16.86 -14.03
N GLY A 88 -2.86 17.11 -13.05
CA GLY A 88 -2.80 16.34 -11.80
C GLY A 88 -4.15 16.21 -11.06
N PRO A 89 -4.86 17.32 -10.76
CA PRO A 89 -6.17 17.26 -10.10
C PRO A 89 -7.24 16.49 -10.89
N PHE A 90 -7.18 16.54 -12.22
CA PHE A 90 -8.07 15.77 -13.09
C PHE A 90 -7.83 14.26 -12.96
N LEU A 91 -6.56 13.83 -12.99
CA LEU A 91 -6.21 12.41 -12.85
C LEU A 91 -6.47 11.88 -11.43
N GLU A 92 -6.29 12.72 -10.42
CA GLU A 92 -6.67 12.42 -9.03
C GLU A 92 -8.18 12.22 -8.89
N ALA A 93 -8.98 13.11 -9.47
CA ALA A 93 -10.43 12.95 -9.44
C ALA A 93 -10.88 11.72 -10.24
N LEU A 94 -10.23 11.46 -11.39
CA LEU A 94 -10.49 10.26 -12.19
C LEU A 94 -10.17 8.98 -11.41
N SER A 95 -9.02 8.90 -10.73
CA SER A 95 -8.67 7.72 -9.94
C SER A 95 -9.67 7.49 -8.81
N GLN A 96 -10.17 8.55 -8.16
CA GLN A 96 -11.23 8.43 -7.15
C GLN A 96 -12.52 7.85 -7.73
N GLN A 97 -12.91 8.22 -8.95
CA GLN A 97 -14.09 7.63 -9.62
C GLN A 97 -13.87 6.16 -9.96
N LEU A 98 -12.66 5.77 -10.37
CA LEU A 98 -12.32 4.36 -10.61
C LEU A 98 -12.39 3.51 -9.33
N LEU A 99 -11.99 4.07 -8.20
CA LEU A 99 -11.98 3.39 -6.89
C LEU A 99 -13.38 3.20 -6.29
N ARG A 100 -14.36 4.05 -6.65
CA ARG A 100 -15.75 4.02 -6.11
C ARG A 100 -16.65 2.92 -6.67
N ARG A 101 -16.21 2.19 -7.69
CA ARG A 101 -17.04 1.28 -8.49
C ARG A 101 -17.60 0.08 -7.74
N ILE A 102 -17.02 -0.29 -6.60
CA ILE A 102 -17.36 -1.52 -5.91
C ILE A 102 -17.80 -1.19 -4.49
N GLY A 103 -19.04 -1.59 -4.19
CA GLY A 103 -19.61 -1.47 -2.86
C GLY A 103 -18.84 -2.31 -1.82
N PRO A 104 -18.96 -1.96 -0.54
CA PRO A 104 -18.36 -2.76 0.53
C PRO A 104 -18.82 -4.22 0.46
N VAL A 105 -17.88 -5.17 0.60
CA VAL A 105 -18.18 -6.60 0.70
C VAL A 105 -17.87 -7.07 2.11
N PRO A 106 -18.89 -7.36 2.94
CA PRO A 106 -18.69 -7.96 4.24
C PRO A 106 -18.00 -9.32 4.14
N CYS A 107 -17.01 -9.59 4.99
CA CYS A 107 -16.25 -10.84 4.97
C CYS A 107 -15.88 -11.41 6.35
N TRP A 108 -16.13 -10.68 7.43
CA TRP A 108 -15.87 -11.15 8.80
C TRP A 108 -16.95 -10.62 9.74
N HIS A 109 -17.75 -11.51 10.32
CA HIS A 109 -18.90 -11.16 11.18
C HIS A 109 -19.87 -10.13 10.56
N GLY A 110 -20.09 -10.19 9.24
CA GLY A 110 -20.93 -9.21 8.55
C GLY A 110 -20.30 -7.82 8.43
N ARG A 111 -19.00 -7.67 8.73
CA ARG A 111 -18.23 -6.42 8.63
C ARG A 111 -17.25 -6.45 7.48
N VAL A 112 -16.86 -5.26 7.02
CA VAL A 112 -15.97 -5.04 5.87
C VAL A 112 -14.55 -4.85 6.37
N LEU A 113 -13.63 -5.73 5.97
CA LEU A 113 -12.23 -5.62 6.39
C LEU A 113 -11.40 -4.79 5.41
N ARG A 114 -10.83 -3.69 5.90
CA ARG A 114 -9.94 -2.84 5.10
C ARG A 114 -8.65 -2.55 5.84
N VAL A 115 -7.55 -2.52 5.09
CA VAL A 115 -6.22 -2.24 5.63
C VAL A 115 -5.77 -0.87 5.13
N ALA A 116 -5.31 -0.01 6.04
CA ALA A 116 -4.68 1.26 5.73
C ALA A 116 -3.16 1.16 5.92
N ASP A 117 -2.41 1.59 4.91
CA ASP A 117 -0.96 1.67 4.95
C ASP A 117 -0.45 2.71 3.92
N SER A 118 0.83 3.09 4.02
CA SER A 118 1.44 4.00 3.07
C SER A 118 2.74 3.42 2.49
N THR A 119 3.09 3.88 1.29
CA THR A 119 4.40 3.59 0.71
C THR A 119 5.14 4.89 0.40
N SER A 120 6.37 4.99 0.89
CA SER A 120 7.30 6.06 0.54
C SER A 120 7.87 5.87 -0.87
N LEU A 121 8.07 7.00 -1.54
CA LEU A 121 8.76 7.15 -2.82
C LEU A 121 9.82 8.25 -2.70
N SER A 122 10.91 8.07 -3.44
CA SER A 122 12.03 9.01 -3.50
C SER A 122 12.08 9.66 -4.87
N GLY A 123 12.28 10.97 -4.90
CA GLY A 123 12.50 11.70 -6.15
C GLY A 123 13.86 11.37 -6.77
N PRO A 124 14.12 11.87 -7.99
CA PRO A 124 15.41 11.69 -8.66
C PRO A 124 16.57 12.13 -7.75
N ALA A 125 17.55 11.23 -7.55
CA ALA A 125 18.76 11.47 -6.73
C ALA A 125 18.51 11.75 -5.23
N SER A 126 17.32 11.44 -4.71
CA SER A 126 17.02 11.49 -3.27
C SER A 126 17.11 10.10 -2.64
N SER A 127 17.66 10.04 -1.42
CA SER A 127 17.64 8.84 -0.57
C SER A 127 16.54 8.90 0.50
N GLY A 128 15.79 10.01 0.57
CA GLY A 128 14.75 10.28 1.55
C GLY A 128 13.33 9.98 1.06
N THR A 129 12.33 10.22 1.90
CA THR A 129 10.91 10.18 1.49
C THR A 129 10.49 11.56 0.99
N ASP A 130 10.32 11.68 -0.33
CA ASP A 130 9.83 12.92 -0.95
C ASP A 130 8.32 12.89 -1.18
N TRP A 131 7.79 11.69 -1.41
CA TRP A 131 6.39 11.44 -1.70
C TRP A 131 5.89 10.22 -0.94
N ARG A 132 4.59 10.18 -0.68
CA ARG A 132 3.89 9.00 -0.16
C ARG A 132 2.64 8.73 -0.96
N ILE A 133 2.39 7.46 -1.23
CA ILE A 133 1.08 6.97 -1.66
C ILE A 133 0.44 6.34 -0.43
N HIS A 134 -0.66 6.92 0.05
CA HIS A 134 -1.50 6.37 1.12
C HIS A 134 -2.58 5.53 0.47
N GLY A 135 -2.78 4.31 0.96
CA GLY A 135 -3.73 3.37 0.40
C GLY A 135 -4.67 2.82 1.47
N VAL A 136 -5.92 2.60 1.09
CA VAL A 136 -6.83 1.69 1.79
C VAL A 136 -7.14 0.52 0.87
N PHE A 137 -6.95 -0.70 1.38
CA PHE A 137 -7.05 -1.94 0.63
C PHE A 137 -8.12 -2.84 1.25
N ASP A 138 -9.11 -3.20 0.46
CA ASP A 138 -10.20 -4.09 0.83
C ASP A 138 -9.76 -5.55 0.71
N LEU A 139 -9.85 -6.28 1.83
CA LEU A 139 -9.34 -7.65 1.91
C LEU A 139 -10.23 -8.64 1.17
N ALA A 140 -11.55 -8.41 1.13
CA ALA A 140 -12.48 -9.28 0.43
C ALA A 140 -12.33 -9.12 -1.10
N LEU A 141 -12.28 -7.87 -1.55
CA LEU A 141 -12.15 -7.54 -2.97
C LEU A 141 -10.72 -7.69 -3.51
N GLY A 142 -9.73 -7.78 -2.61
CA GLY A 142 -8.32 -7.81 -2.93
C GLY A 142 -7.87 -6.57 -3.72
N ARG A 143 -8.37 -5.38 -3.35
CA ARG A 143 -8.22 -4.16 -4.15
C ARG A 143 -8.09 -2.87 -3.36
N PHE A 144 -7.51 -1.84 -3.97
CA PHE A 144 -7.53 -0.51 -3.36
C PHE A 144 -8.93 0.11 -3.46
N THR A 145 -9.39 0.73 -2.37
CA THR A 145 -10.62 1.53 -2.30
C THR A 145 -10.34 3.01 -2.09
N SER A 146 -9.11 3.35 -1.70
CA SER A 146 -8.61 4.72 -1.65
C SER A 146 -7.13 4.76 -1.97
N LEU A 147 -6.70 5.73 -2.77
CA LEU A 147 -5.31 6.04 -3.06
C LEU A 147 -5.12 7.56 -3.06
N GLN A 148 -4.22 8.05 -2.21
CA GLN A 148 -3.92 9.48 -2.09
C GLN A 148 -2.41 9.71 -2.19
N VAL A 149 -1.99 10.65 -3.04
CA VAL A 149 -0.59 11.07 -3.17
C VAL A 149 -0.35 12.34 -2.34
N THR A 150 0.62 12.29 -1.43
CA THR A 150 1.10 13.46 -0.71
C THR A 150 2.60 13.63 -0.87
N ASP A 151 3.08 14.83 -0.59
CA ASP A 151 4.50 15.11 -0.42
C ASP A 151 5.04 14.54 0.91
N ARG A 152 6.28 14.91 1.25
CA ARG A 152 6.96 14.55 2.50
C ARG A 152 6.23 15.01 3.77
N HIS A 153 5.41 16.06 3.70
CA HIS A 153 4.69 16.64 4.84
C HIS A 153 3.38 15.90 5.14
N GLY A 154 2.82 15.17 4.17
CA GLY A 154 1.68 14.28 4.39
C GLY A 154 2.09 13.03 5.19
N GLY A 155 1.89 13.06 6.51
CA GLY A 155 2.10 11.92 7.42
C GLY A 155 0.98 10.88 7.38
N GLU A 156 1.21 9.67 7.89
CA GLU A 156 0.18 8.63 7.96
C GLU A 156 -0.94 9.02 8.93
N SER A 157 -2.20 8.75 8.58
CA SER A 157 -3.35 9.01 9.45
C SER A 157 -4.53 8.12 9.07
N LEU A 158 -5.29 7.64 10.06
CA LEU A 158 -6.36 6.66 9.85
C LEU A 158 -7.57 7.26 9.10
N ASP A 159 -7.77 8.57 9.24
CA ASP A 159 -8.84 9.40 8.68
C ASP A 159 -8.51 9.99 7.29
N ARG A 160 -7.43 9.54 6.62
CA ARG A 160 -7.09 10.04 5.27
C ARG A 160 -8.12 9.65 4.22
N ALA A 161 -8.70 8.48 4.36
CA ALA A 161 -9.74 7.97 3.48
C ALA A 161 -11.06 7.97 4.25
N GLN A 162 -12.14 8.30 3.55
CA GLN A 162 -13.47 8.22 4.16
C GLN A 162 -13.75 6.78 4.61
N PRO A 163 -14.33 6.58 5.80
CA PRO A 163 -14.86 5.28 6.20
C PRO A 163 -16.01 4.85 5.27
N ALA A 164 -16.22 3.54 5.13
CA ALA A 164 -17.46 2.99 4.60
C ALA A 164 -18.27 2.35 5.73
N ALA A 165 -19.60 2.34 5.61
CA ALA A 165 -20.48 1.70 6.60
C ALA A 165 -20.05 0.25 6.91
N GLY A 166 -20.06 -0.13 8.18
CA GLY A 166 -19.63 -1.45 8.64
C GLY A 166 -18.13 -1.74 8.51
N GLU A 167 -17.29 -0.75 8.20
CA GLU A 167 -15.85 -0.94 7.99
C GLU A 167 -15.10 -1.16 9.31
N ILE A 168 -14.21 -2.16 9.30
CA ILE A 168 -13.15 -2.34 10.30
C ILE A 168 -11.82 -2.00 9.64
N ARG A 169 -11.22 -0.87 10.05
CA ARG A 169 -9.94 -0.39 9.48
C ARG A 169 -8.74 -0.88 10.28
N ILE A 170 -7.89 -1.66 9.62
CA ILE A 170 -6.68 -2.26 10.18
C ILE A 170 -5.47 -1.40 9.82
N ALA A 171 -4.60 -1.06 10.78
CA ALA A 171 -3.39 -0.29 10.50
C ALA A 171 -2.21 -0.59 11.46
N ASP A 172 -0.98 -0.30 11.02
CA ASP A 172 0.22 -0.47 11.86
C ASP A 172 0.44 0.75 12.78
N ARG A 173 1.45 0.68 13.64
CA ARG A 173 1.88 1.68 14.64
C ARG A 173 2.14 3.10 14.16
N GLY A 174 2.23 3.34 12.85
CA GLY A 174 2.27 4.70 12.29
C GLY A 174 0.94 5.44 12.43
N TYR A 175 -0.15 4.69 12.54
CA TYR A 175 -1.53 5.17 12.60
C TYR A 175 -2.08 5.27 14.02
N ALA A 176 -1.23 5.02 15.04
CA ALA A 176 -1.62 5.09 16.44
C ALA A 176 -1.68 6.53 16.94
N ALA A 177 -2.77 7.22 16.62
CA ALA A 177 -3.02 8.60 17.03
C ALA A 177 -4.50 8.78 17.41
N ALA A 178 -4.78 8.95 18.71
CA ALA A 178 -6.15 9.04 19.23
C ALA A 178 -7.01 10.12 18.57
N ARG A 179 -6.42 11.28 18.20
CA ARG A 179 -7.13 12.33 17.44
C ARG A 179 -7.60 11.85 16.06
N ALA A 180 -6.78 11.06 15.38
CA ALA A 180 -7.14 10.51 14.06
C ALA A 180 -8.21 9.43 14.20
N TRP A 181 -8.14 8.61 15.25
CA TRP A 181 -9.18 7.63 15.57
C TRP A 181 -10.53 8.30 15.84
N GLN A 182 -10.55 9.39 16.63
CA GLN A 182 -11.79 10.13 16.90
C GLN A 182 -12.40 10.69 15.61
N ARG A 183 -11.59 11.29 14.73
CA ARG A 183 -12.09 11.83 13.46
C ARG A 183 -12.63 10.73 12.56
N PHE A 184 -11.92 9.60 12.47
CA PHE A 184 -12.37 8.42 11.72
C PHE A 184 -13.73 7.91 12.22
N LEU A 185 -13.91 7.73 13.53
CA LEU A 185 -15.18 7.28 14.11
C LEU A 185 -16.30 8.31 13.94
N ARG A 186 -16.00 9.60 14.07
CA ARG A 186 -16.99 10.67 13.90
C ARG A 186 -17.46 10.81 12.45
N GLU A 187 -16.54 10.69 11.49
CA GLU A 187 -16.87 10.71 10.06
C GLU A 187 -17.76 9.53 9.67
N ALA A 188 -17.54 8.37 10.30
CA ALA A 188 -18.43 7.22 10.15
C ALA A 188 -19.82 7.47 10.75
N GLY A 189 -19.88 7.91 12.02
CA GLY A 189 -21.16 8.17 12.69
C GLY A 189 -22.00 9.28 12.05
N ALA A 190 -21.36 10.25 11.37
CA ALA A 190 -22.09 11.26 10.58
C ALA A 190 -22.78 10.67 9.32
N GLN A 191 -22.38 9.49 8.86
CA GLN A 191 -23.00 8.78 7.73
C GLN A 191 -24.14 7.84 8.16
N GLU A 192 -24.25 7.52 9.45
CA GLU A 192 -25.23 6.57 10.02
C GLU A 192 -26.58 7.21 10.37
N GLY A 193 -26.77 8.51 10.13
CA GLY A 193 -27.96 9.28 10.50
C GLY A 193 -29.32 8.79 9.96
N ASP A 194 -29.36 7.71 9.17
CA ASP A 194 -30.58 7.18 8.53
C ASP A 194 -30.69 5.62 8.52
N MET A 195 -29.84 4.85 9.25
CA MET A 195 -29.95 3.38 9.27
C MET A 195 -30.10 2.79 10.69
N GLU A 196 -31.21 2.08 10.92
CA GLU A 196 -31.40 1.20 12.08
C GLU A 196 -30.48 -0.04 11.94
N GLY A 197 -29.37 -0.06 12.68
CA GLY A 197 -28.50 -1.22 12.77
C GLY A 197 -27.09 -0.92 13.31
N ASP A 198 -26.52 -1.90 14.02
CA ASP A 198 -25.23 -1.91 14.74
C ASP A 198 -23.98 -1.90 13.81
N ALA A 199 -24.06 -1.28 12.63
CA ALA A 199 -23.01 -1.33 11.61
C ALA A 199 -22.13 -0.07 11.62
N GLY A 200 -21.68 0.30 12.82
CA GLY A 200 -20.65 1.31 13.09
C GLY A 200 -19.39 1.15 12.23
N CYS A 201 -18.46 2.10 12.27
CA CYS A 201 -17.07 1.84 11.86
C CYS A 201 -16.18 1.59 13.07
N ASP A 202 -15.24 0.67 12.91
CA ASP A 202 -14.32 0.25 13.95
C ASP A 202 -12.88 0.21 13.42
N PHE A 203 -11.91 0.05 14.32
CA PHE A 203 -10.52 -0.11 13.91
C PHE A 203 -9.78 -1.20 14.68
N ILE A 204 -8.70 -1.69 14.08
CA ILE A 204 -7.68 -2.52 14.73
C ILE A 204 -6.33 -1.89 14.42
N VAL A 205 -5.75 -1.17 15.36
CA VAL A 205 -4.49 -0.45 15.16
C VAL A 205 -3.44 -0.98 16.10
N ARG A 206 -2.30 -1.43 15.55
CA ARG A 206 -1.14 -1.73 16.39
C ARG A 206 -0.59 -0.46 16.99
N MET A 207 -0.18 -0.47 18.25
CA MET A 207 0.37 0.71 18.91
C MET A 207 1.78 0.50 19.46
N ARG A 208 2.51 1.60 19.66
CA ARG A 208 3.68 1.62 20.54
C ARG A 208 3.22 1.94 21.96
N TRP A 209 3.97 1.48 22.95
CA TRP A 209 3.61 1.69 24.36
C TRP A 209 3.42 3.17 24.74
N SER A 210 4.13 4.08 24.07
CA SER A 210 4.09 5.53 24.33
C SER A 210 3.30 6.34 23.29
N SER A 211 2.67 5.68 22.30
CA SER A 211 2.04 6.40 21.17
C SER A 211 0.73 7.10 21.53
N VAL A 212 0.01 6.59 22.53
CA VAL A 212 -1.31 7.09 22.93
C VAL A 212 -1.33 7.22 24.44
N ARG A 213 -1.90 8.33 24.93
CA ARG A 213 -2.17 8.51 26.36
C ARG A 213 -3.37 7.67 26.73
N LEU A 214 -3.17 6.74 27.67
CA LEU A 214 -4.19 5.79 28.11
C LEU A 214 -4.64 6.18 29.52
N THR A 215 -5.94 6.08 29.75
CA THR A 215 -6.56 6.31 31.06
C THR A 215 -7.51 5.16 31.40
N THR A 216 -7.74 4.92 32.69
CA THR A 216 -8.76 4.00 33.15
C THR A 216 -10.15 4.58 32.83
N PRO A 217 -11.22 3.76 32.86
CA PRO A 217 -12.59 4.30 32.79
C PRO A 217 -12.92 5.33 33.87
N ALA A 218 -12.21 5.31 35.00
CA ALA A 218 -12.32 6.30 36.07
C ALA A 218 -11.58 7.62 35.80
N GLY A 219 -10.76 7.68 34.73
CA GLY A 219 -10.00 8.87 34.33
C GLY A 219 -8.55 8.90 34.82
N ASP A 220 -8.11 7.92 35.60
CA ASP A 220 -6.73 7.83 36.09
C ASP A 220 -5.76 7.42 34.97
N ALA A 221 -4.49 7.78 35.08
CA ALA A 221 -3.47 7.34 34.12
C ALA A 221 -3.32 5.81 34.14
N PHE A 222 -3.38 5.17 32.96
CA PHE A 222 -3.20 3.73 32.82
C PHE A 222 -1.73 3.40 32.50
N ASP A 223 -1.06 2.69 33.40
CA ASP A 223 0.31 2.21 33.17
C ASP A 223 0.32 0.92 32.35
N LEU A 224 0.49 1.08 31.05
CA LEU A 224 0.57 -0.03 30.10
C LEU A 224 1.75 -0.99 30.39
N ILE A 225 2.89 -0.48 30.85
CA ILE A 225 4.08 -1.32 31.05
C ILE A 225 3.92 -2.15 32.33
N ALA A 226 3.41 -1.54 33.40
CA ALA A 226 3.06 -2.27 34.61
C ALA A 226 1.98 -3.31 34.30
N TRP A 227 0.98 -2.99 33.47
CA TRP A 227 -0.01 -3.97 33.05
C TRP A 227 0.61 -5.14 32.29
N LEU A 228 1.55 -4.92 31.37
CA LEU A 228 2.24 -5.99 30.62
C LEU A 228 3.20 -6.82 31.48
N THR A 229 3.75 -6.23 32.54
CA THR A 229 4.77 -6.86 33.39
C THR A 229 4.11 -7.55 34.56
N GLN A 230 4.23 -8.88 34.64
CA GLN A 230 3.82 -9.66 35.81
C GLN A 230 5.00 -10.50 36.27
N ASP A 231 4.98 -10.87 37.55
CA ASP A 231 5.95 -11.79 38.15
C ASP A 231 5.20 -13.05 38.63
N PRO A 232 5.47 -14.24 38.06
CA PRO A 232 6.42 -14.51 36.98
C PRO A 232 5.97 -13.97 35.60
N PRO A 233 6.91 -13.76 34.64
CA PRO A 233 6.57 -13.32 33.29
C PRO A 233 5.61 -14.30 32.59
N PRO A 234 4.56 -13.82 31.91
CA PRO A 234 3.60 -14.68 31.22
C PRO A 234 4.26 -15.57 30.15
N GLU A 235 3.71 -16.75 29.89
CA GLU A 235 4.22 -17.65 28.85
C GLU A 235 4.10 -17.03 27.44
N ALA A 236 4.90 -17.53 26.50
CA ALA A 236 4.79 -17.12 25.09
C ALA A 236 3.40 -17.42 24.53
N GLY A 237 2.87 -16.54 23.68
CA GLY A 237 1.52 -16.68 23.15
C GLY A 237 0.40 -16.23 24.08
N THR A 238 0.68 -15.92 25.36
CA THR A 238 -0.32 -15.39 26.30
C THR A 238 -0.99 -14.15 25.70
N ILE A 239 -2.33 -14.19 25.66
CA ILE A 239 -3.18 -13.08 25.24
C ILE A 239 -3.79 -12.43 26.48
N ARG A 240 -3.74 -11.10 26.53
CA ARG A 240 -4.36 -10.31 27.58
C ARG A 240 -5.15 -9.18 26.95
N ALA A 241 -6.32 -8.91 27.50
CA ALA A 241 -7.13 -7.79 27.07
C ALA A 241 -7.62 -6.94 28.25
N VAL A 242 -7.81 -5.65 28.00
CA VAL A 242 -8.35 -4.70 28.97
C VAL A 242 -9.03 -3.55 28.24
N VAL A 243 -10.15 -3.07 28.78
CA VAL A 243 -10.82 -1.86 28.28
C VAL A 243 -10.25 -0.65 29.00
N VAL A 244 -9.82 0.33 28.21
CA VAL A 244 -9.24 1.60 28.67
C VAL A 244 -9.79 2.75 27.82
N GLN A 245 -9.41 3.97 28.16
CA GLN A 245 -9.78 5.18 27.43
C GLN A 245 -8.54 5.77 26.76
N ALA A 246 -8.61 5.97 25.44
CA ALA A 246 -7.60 6.70 24.68
C ALA A 246 -7.89 8.19 24.71
N ASP A 247 -6.96 8.99 25.24
CA ASP A 247 -7.10 10.44 25.35
C ASP A 247 -6.60 11.15 24.07
N PRO A 248 -7.49 11.77 23.27
CA PRO A 248 -7.10 12.57 22.10
C PRO A 248 -6.55 13.97 22.45
N GLY A 249 -6.56 14.38 23.72
CA GLY A 249 -6.04 15.64 24.24
C GLY A 249 -7.12 16.71 24.48
N ARG A 250 -6.68 17.91 24.88
CA ARG A 250 -7.54 18.97 25.43
C ARG A 250 -8.82 19.23 24.61
N GLY A 251 -9.95 19.16 25.30
CA GLY A 251 -11.28 19.54 24.79
C GLY A 251 -12.00 18.45 23.98
N GLN A 252 -11.42 17.26 23.86
CA GLN A 252 -12.01 16.12 23.13
C GLN A 252 -12.35 15.00 24.11
N ALA A 253 -13.48 14.34 23.89
CA ALA A 253 -13.89 13.19 24.71
C ALA A 253 -12.93 12.00 24.49
N PRO A 254 -12.50 11.31 25.55
CA PRO A 254 -11.75 10.06 25.43
C PRO A 254 -12.53 9.01 24.63
N ILE A 255 -11.80 8.13 23.95
CA ILE A 255 -12.38 7.04 23.15
C ILE A 255 -12.23 5.75 23.93
N PRO A 256 -13.34 5.02 24.22
CA PRO A 256 -13.23 3.68 24.79
C PRO A 256 -12.56 2.76 23.78
N ILE A 257 -11.48 2.11 24.20
CA ILE A 257 -10.76 1.13 23.41
C ILE A 257 -10.48 -0.13 24.23
N ARG A 258 -10.55 -1.28 23.57
CA ARG A 258 -10.01 -2.54 24.06
C ARG A 258 -8.56 -2.66 23.60
N LEU A 259 -7.65 -2.81 24.55
CA LEU A 259 -6.27 -3.22 24.28
C LEU A 259 -6.20 -4.73 24.27
N ILE A 260 -5.55 -5.30 23.25
CA ILE A 260 -5.24 -6.73 23.15
C ILE A 260 -3.73 -6.84 23.01
N ALA A 261 -3.09 -7.51 23.97
CA ALA A 261 -1.66 -7.74 23.97
C ALA A 261 -1.36 -9.24 23.88
N GLN A 262 -0.55 -9.63 22.91
CA GLN A 262 -0.04 -10.98 22.77
C GLN A 262 1.48 -11.00 22.98
N ARG A 263 1.94 -11.85 23.90
CA ARG A 263 3.38 -12.06 24.08
C ARG A 263 3.94 -12.85 22.91
N LYS A 264 5.01 -12.35 22.30
CA LYS A 264 5.67 -12.98 21.16
C LYS A 264 6.36 -14.28 21.57
N THR A 265 6.77 -15.06 20.57
CA THR A 265 7.58 -16.26 20.80
C THR A 265 8.98 -15.90 21.29
N PRO A 266 9.67 -16.82 21.98
CA PRO A 266 11.02 -16.60 22.50
C PRO A 266 12.02 -16.16 21.41
N GLU A 267 11.92 -16.70 20.20
CA GLU A 267 12.78 -16.37 19.06
C GLU A 267 12.60 -14.91 18.64
N ALA A 268 11.34 -14.47 18.53
CA ALA A 268 10.99 -13.10 18.17
C ALA A 268 11.37 -12.10 19.28
N ILE A 269 11.28 -12.53 20.55
CA ILE A 269 11.76 -11.77 21.71
C ILE A 269 13.28 -11.60 21.65
N ALA A 270 14.05 -12.66 21.39
CA ALA A 270 15.51 -12.60 21.31
C ALA A 270 16.00 -11.70 20.15
N ALA A 271 15.28 -11.65 19.04
CA ALA A 271 15.62 -10.81 17.89
C ALA A 271 15.30 -9.31 18.12
N ALA A 272 14.32 -8.98 18.96
CA ALA A 272 13.80 -7.62 19.10
C ALA A 272 14.81 -6.60 19.70
N PRO A 273 15.61 -6.92 20.75
CA PRO A 273 16.62 -6.02 21.28
C PRO A 273 17.70 -5.65 20.26
N LYS A 274 18.13 -6.59 19.41
CA LYS A 274 19.16 -6.35 18.38
C LYS A 274 18.67 -5.34 17.34
N ALA A 275 17.41 -5.47 16.89
CA ALA A 275 16.78 -4.53 15.97
C ALA A 275 16.58 -3.14 16.61
N LEU A 276 16.16 -3.10 17.87
CA LEU A 276 15.93 -1.85 18.60
C LEU A 276 17.24 -1.10 18.83
N ARG A 277 18.30 -1.79 19.28
CA ARG A 277 19.64 -1.21 19.44
C ARG A 277 20.22 -0.68 18.13
N ARG A 278 20.08 -1.42 17.02
CA ARG A 278 20.54 -0.98 15.69
C ARG A 278 19.82 0.28 15.20
N ASN A 279 18.54 0.43 15.50
CA ASN A 279 17.80 1.64 15.16
C ASN A 279 18.16 2.82 16.07
N THR A 280 18.43 2.55 17.34
CA THR A 280 18.74 3.60 18.33
C THR A 280 20.18 4.11 18.16
N SER A 281 21.13 3.24 17.78
CA SER A 281 22.50 3.65 17.44
C SER A 281 22.57 4.50 16.17
N ARG A 282 21.76 4.17 15.15
CA ARG A 282 21.60 5.00 13.94
C ARG A 282 21.01 6.38 14.22
N ARG A 283 20.25 6.53 15.30
CA ARG A 283 19.56 7.78 15.69
C ARG A 283 20.20 8.49 16.88
N GLN A 284 21.32 7.98 17.41
CA GLN A 284 22.06 8.56 18.54
C GLN A 284 21.20 8.86 19.79
N HIS A 285 20.17 8.05 20.07
CA HIS A 285 19.35 8.21 21.27
C HIS A 285 19.62 7.12 22.31
N ALA A 286 19.33 7.41 23.58
CA ALA A 286 19.32 6.40 24.64
C ALA A 286 18.02 5.58 24.57
N LEU A 287 18.13 4.28 24.80
CA LEU A 287 17.03 3.33 24.66
C LEU A 287 16.29 3.20 26.00
N ASP A 288 15.01 3.58 26.05
CA ASP A 288 14.19 3.48 27.26
C ASP A 288 13.92 2.00 27.61
N PRO A 289 14.22 1.54 28.85
CA PRO A 289 13.97 0.17 29.29
C PRO A 289 12.54 -0.33 29.05
N ARG A 290 11.54 0.55 29.16
CA ARG A 290 10.13 0.24 28.88
C ARG A 290 9.90 -0.19 27.44
N SER A 291 10.72 0.30 26.52
CA SER A 291 10.66 -0.10 25.11
C SER A 291 11.16 -1.52 24.87
N LEU A 292 12.02 -2.07 25.74
CA LEU A 292 12.43 -3.47 25.68
C LEU A 292 11.31 -4.39 26.12
N ILE A 293 10.66 -4.07 27.25
CA ILE A 293 9.48 -4.79 27.74
C ILE A 293 8.41 -4.81 26.66
N ALA A 294 8.02 -3.64 26.14
CA ALA A 294 7.00 -3.54 25.09
C ALA A 294 7.40 -4.24 23.78
N ALA A 295 8.69 -4.44 23.51
CA ALA A 295 9.14 -5.14 22.31
C ALA A 295 8.86 -6.64 22.35
N GLU A 296 8.62 -7.22 23.52
CA GLU A 296 8.18 -8.62 23.67
C GLU A 296 6.72 -8.84 23.29
N TRP A 297 5.96 -7.77 23.08
CA TRP A 297 4.52 -7.83 22.87
C TRP A 297 4.11 -7.31 21.48
N ILE A 298 3.00 -7.85 20.98
CA ILE A 298 2.17 -7.21 19.97
C ILE A 298 1.01 -6.58 20.73
N ILE A 299 0.81 -5.26 20.58
CA ILE A 299 -0.22 -4.50 21.29
C ILE A 299 -1.14 -3.89 20.24
N LEU A 300 -2.40 -4.32 20.24
CA LEU A 300 -3.46 -3.81 19.38
C LEU A 300 -4.42 -2.97 20.21
N ALA A 301 -4.84 -1.84 19.67
CA ALA A 301 -5.97 -1.05 20.14
C ALA A 301 -7.14 -1.26 19.18
N THR A 302 -8.31 -1.54 19.71
CA THR A 302 -9.54 -1.72 18.91
C THR A 302 -10.76 -1.16 19.62
N THR A 303 -11.76 -0.72 18.86
CA THR A 303 -13.09 -0.36 19.36
C THR A 303 -14.07 -1.52 19.34
N LEU A 304 -13.68 -2.66 18.77
CA LEU A 304 -14.54 -3.84 18.64
C LEU A 304 -14.92 -4.42 20.01
N PRO A 305 -16.22 -4.74 20.24
CA PRO A 305 -16.68 -5.38 21.46
C PRO A 305 -16.13 -6.80 21.61
N ALA A 306 -15.93 -7.25 22.86
CA ALA A 306 -15.31 -8.54 23.14
C ALA A 306 -16.25 -9.72 22.88
N GLU A 307 -17.55 -9.49 23.03
CA GLU A 307 -18.61 -10.48 22.89
C GLU A 307 -18.76 -10.94 21.43
N ALA A 308 -18.67 -10.00 20.49
CA ALA A 308 -18.79 -10.29 19.06
C ALA A 308 -17.45 -10.58 18.38
N PHE A 309 -16.33 -10.10 18.94
CA PHE A 309 -15.00 -10.23 18.33
C PHE A 309 -13.97 -10.71 19.38
N PRO A 310 -13.76 -12.02 19.52
CA PRO A 310 -12.81 -12.58 20.48
C PRO A 310 -11.35 -12.16 20.22
N ASP A 311 -10.55 -12.03 21.29
CA ASP A 311 -9.17 -11.52 21.21
C ASP A 311 -8.26 -12.31 20.23
N PRO A 312 -8.27 -13.65 20.21
CA PRO A 312 -7.44 -14.42 19.27
C PRO A 312 -7.80 -14.16 17.81
N GLU A 313 -9.07 -13.90 17.51
CA GLU A 313 -9.54 -13.62 16.15
C GLU A 313 -9.10 -12.23 15.69
N VAL A 314 -9.19 -11.22 16.55
CA VAL A 314 -8.69 -9.87 16.26
C VAL A 314 -7.19 -9.92 15.93
N LEU A 315 -6.41 -10.70 16.69
CA LEU A 315 -4.98 -10.93 16.42
C LEU A 315 -4.77 -11.65 15.07
N ALA A 316 -5.57 -12.68 14.76
CA ALA A 316 -5.49 -13.41 13.50
C ALA A 316 -5.82 -12.52 12.29
N VAL A 317 -6.87 -11.70 12.38
CA VAL A 317 -7.24 -10.73 11.34
C VAL A 317 -6.17 -9.67 11.16
N TYR A 318 -5.58 -9.16 12.25
CA TYR A 318 -4.48 -8.21 12.16
C TYR A 318 -3.28 -8.76 11.35
N ARG A 319 -3.03 -10.08 11.38
CA ARG A 319 -1.97 -10.70 10.57
C ARG A 319 -2.20 -10.53 9.07
N LEU A 320 -3.44 -10.35 8.60
CA LEU A 320 -3.77 -10.15 7.18
C LEU A 320 -3.33 -8.78 6.63
N ARG A 321 -2.86 -7.86 7.50
CA ARG A 321 -2.36 -6.53 7.10
C ARG A 321 -1.32 -6.60 5.97
N TRP A 322 -0.47 -7.63 5.92
CA TRP A 322 0.58 -7.78 4.90
C TRP A 322 0.07 -7.72 3.44
N GLN A 323 -1.21 -7.99 3.19
CA GLN A 323 -1.80 -7.94 1.84
C GLN A 323 -1.61 -6.57 1.17
N ILE A 324 -1.75 -5.47 1.91
CA ILE A 324 -1.53 -4.12 1.35
C ILE A 324 -0.06 -3.87 1.00
N GLU A 325 0.87 -4.39 1.80
CA GLU A 325 2.32 -4.29 1.50
C GLU A 325 2.63 -4.96 0.16
N ARG A 326 1.97 -6.08 -0.15
CA ARG A 326 2.08 -6.72 -1.46
C ARG A 326 1.46 -5.88 -2.56
N ALA A 327 0.31 -5.26 -2.30
CA ALA A 327 -0.35 -4.40 -3.27
C ALA A 327 0.56 -3.22 -3.64
N PHE A 328 1.23 -2.60 -2.66
CA PHE A 328 2.27 -1.60 -2.92
C PHE A 328 3.49 -2.16 -3.63
N LYS A 329 3.96 -3.37 -3.29
CA LYS A 329 5.02 -4.05 -4.05
C LYS A 329 4.62 -4.23 -5.52
N ARG A 330 3.36 -4.55 -5.82
CA ARG A 330 2.87 -4.63 -7.22
C ARG A 330 2.95 -3.28 -7.93
N LEU A 331 2.51 -2.20 -7.28
CA LEU A 331 2.62 -0.86 -7.87
C LEU A 331 4.09 -0.50 -8.18
N LYS A 332 5.02 -0.81 -7.27
CA LYS A 332 6.45 -0.56 -7.47
C LYS A 332 7.05 -1.46 -8.56
N SER A 333 6.85 -2.77 -8.48
CA SER A 333 7.50 -3.71 -9.40
C SER A 333 6.89 -3.75 -10.81
N LEU A 334 5.58 -3.60 -10.95
CA LEU A 334 4.89 -3.71 -12.24
C LEU A 334 4.68 -2.35 -12.92
N ILE A 335 4.27 -1.35 -12.14
CA ILE A 335 3.91 -0.02 -12.65
C ILE A 335 5.07 0.97 -12.51
N ARG A 336 6.07 0.67 -11.67
CA ARG A 336 7.28 1.49 -11.44
C ARG A 336 6.95 2.89 -10.90
N VAL A 337 5.96 2.97 -10.01
CA VAL A 337 5.55 4.24 -9.38
C VAL A 337 6.67 4.91 -8.56
N ASP A 338 7.71 4.16 -8.19
CA ASP A 338 8.89 4.62 -7.47
C ASP A 338 10.02 5.16 -8.37
N GLU A 339 9.90 5.05 -9.69
CA GLU A 339 10.84 5.62 -10.66
C GLU A 339 10.46 7.07 -11.05
N ILE A 340 10.32 7.95 -10.06
CA ILE A 340 9.87 9.34 -10.28
C ILE A 340 10.79 10.04 -11.29
N ARG A 341 10.21 10.57 -12.36
CA ARG A 341 10.94 11.21 -13.48
C ARG A 341 10.98 12.73 -13.42
N THR A 342 10.11 13.33 -12.61
CA THR A 342 9.86 14.77 -12.56
C THR A 342 10.49 15.40 -11.32
N ARG A 343 10.86 16.68 -11.44
CA ARG A 343 11.39 17.49 -10.32
C ARG A 343 10.37 18.48 -9.78
N THR A 344 9.32 18.78 -10.53
CA THR A 344 8.26 19.72 -10.15
C THR A 344 7.15 18.97 -9.41
N GLU A 345 6.55 19.61 -8.40
CA GLU A 345 5.43 19.04 -7.65
C GLU A 345 4.25 18.70 -8.57
N ALA A 346 3.87 19.66 -9.43
CA ALA A 346 2.79 19.50 -10.39
C ALA A 346 3.05 18.33 -11.38
N GLY A 347 4.31 18.16 -11.80
CA GLY A 347 4.72 17.08 -12.72
C GLY A 347 4.64 15.73 -12.05
N THR A 348 5.15 15.65 -10.82
CA THR A 348 5.12 14.40 -10.06
C THR A 348 3.70 13.98 -9.72
N ARG A 349 2.82 14.92 -9.32
CA ARG A 349 1.40 14.61 -9.09
C ARG A 349 0.72 14.10 -10.37
N CYS A 350 0.90 14.79 -11.50
CA CYS A 350 0.33 14.35 -12.77
C CYS A 350 0.85 12.96 -13.18
N TRP A 351 2.14 12.73 -13.05
CA TRP A 351 2.77 11.47 -13.43
C TRP A 351 2.32 10.32 -12.54
N LEU A 352 2.36 10.49 -11.21
CA LEU A 352 1.93 9.48 -10.24
C LEU A 352 0.44 9.14 -10.41
N TYR A 353 -0.46 10.13 -10.48
CA TYR A 353 -1.87 9.83 -10.68
C TYR A 353 -2.15 9.22 -12.05
N GLY A 354 -1.42 9.60 -13.11
CA GLY A 354 -1.49 8.93 -14.41
C GLY A 354 -1.13 7.44 -14.32
N LEU A 355 -0.05 7.11 -13.61
CA LEU A 355 0.32 5.72 -13.34
C LEU A 355 -0.72 4.97 -12.49
N LEU A 356 -1.29 5.63 -11.48
CA LEU A 356 -2.34 5.02 -10.65
C LEU A 356 -3.61 4.74 -11.45
N VAL A 357 -4.03 5.65 -12.34
CA VAL A 357 -5.15 5.40 -13.27
C VAL A 357 -4.87 4.18 -14.13
N VAL A 358 -3.67 4.06 -14.70
CA VAL A 358 -3.29 2.86 -15.49
C VAL A 358 -3.27 1.60 -14.64
N ALA A 359 -2.76 1.68 -13.40
CA ALA A 359 -2.75 0.54 -12.48
C ALA A 359 -4.16 0.03 -12.18
N LEU A 360 -5.11 0.95 -11.92
CA LEU A 360 -6.52 0.62 -11.64
C LEU A 360 -7.21 0.01 -12.85
N LEU A 361 -7.01 0.59 -14.05
CA LEU A 361 -7.56 0.03 -15.29
C LEU A 361 -6.97 -1.34 -15.63
N THR A 362 -5.67 -1.53 -15.36
CA THR A 362 -4.99 -2.82 -15.55
C THR A 362 -5.50 -3.86 -14.56
N GLU A 363 -5.75 -3.47 -13.31
CA GLU A 363 -6.36 -4.34 -12.32
C GLU A 363 -7.77 -4.78 -12.74
N ASP A 364 -8.62 -3.86 -13.23
CA ASP A 364 -9.95 -4.20 -13.75
C ASP A 364 -9.86 -5.18 -14.93
N LEU A 365 -8.98 -4.92 -15.92
CA LEU A 365 -8.76 -5.85 -17.04
C LEU A 365 -8.28 -7.23 -16.59
N SER A 366 -7.46 -7.27 -15.53
CA SER A 366 -6.93 -8.52 -15.01
C SER A 366 -8.03 -9.36 -14.35
N ARG A 367 -9.06 -8.72 -13.76
CA ARG A 367 -10.22 -9.42 -13.17
C ARG A 367 -11.08 -10.07 -14.24
N ASP A 368 -11.42 -9.37 -15.31
CA ASP A 368 -12.20 -9.96 -16.41
C ASP A 368 -11.57 -11.26 -16.92
N VAL A 369 -10.23 -11.28 -17.03
CA VAL A 369 -9.51 -12.47 -17.46
C VAL A 369 -9.60 -13.59 -16.42
N LEU A 370 -9.58 -13.25 -15.13
CA LEU A 370 -9.68 -14.22 -14.04
C LEU A 370 -11.10 -14.78 -13.88
N ASP A 371 -12.13 -13.97 -14.12
CA ASP A 371 -13.54 -14.36 -14.01
C ASP A 371 -13.96 -15.39 -15.08
N VAL A 372 -13.17 -15.53 -16.16
CA VAL A 372 -13.36 -16.57 -17.18
C VAL A 372 -12.94 -17.96 -16.68
N PHE A 373 -12.05 -18.02 -15.69
CA PHE A 373 -11.65 -19.28 -15.08
C PHE A 373 -12.57 -19.59 -13.90
N PRO A 374 -12.92 -20.87 -13.65
CA PRO A 374 -13.63 -21.23 -12.43
C PRO A 374 -12.88 -20.63 -11.25
N PRO A 375 -13.57 -20.02 -10.26
CA PRO A 375 -12.91 -19.62 -9.04
C PRO A 375 -12.18 -20.86 -8.55
N ALA A 376 -10.86 -20.79 -8.39
CA ALA A 376 -10.02 -21.94 -8.03
C ALA A 376 -10.25 -22.41 -6.57
N LEU A 377 -11.49 -22.32 -6.09
CA LEU A 377 -11.90 -21.86 -4.76
C LEU A 377 -13.17 -22.55 -4.27
N GLU A 378 -13.94 -23.25 -5.12
CA GLU A 378 -15.04 -24.10 -4.63
C GLU A 378 -14.51 -25.36 -3.91
N ALA A 379 -13.24 -25.74 -4.13
CA ALA A 379 -12.67 -26.95 -3.53
C ALA A 379 -11.90 -26.73 -2.21
N ALA A 380 -11.64 -25.49 -1.75
CA ALA A 380 -10.67 -25.28 -0.65
C ALA A 380 -10.84 -24.03 0.22
N GLY A 381 -12.00 -23.35 0.23
CA GLY A 381 -12.33 -22.31 1.25
C GLY A 381 -11.34 -21.15 1.42
N ALA A 382 -10.37 -20.99 0.51
CA ALA A 382 -9.30 -20.01 0.60
C ALA A 382 -9.24 -19.25 -0.71
N SER A 383 -9.44 -17.94 -0.66
CA SER A 383 -9.33 -17.08 -1.84
C SER A 383 -7.87 -17.03 -2.30
N PRO A 384 -7.52 -17.56 -3.50
CA PRO A 384 -6.19 -17.44 -4.04
C PRO A 384 -6.00 -15.98 -4.44
N SER A 385 -5.53 -15.21 -3.48
CA SER A 385 -4.40 -14.34 -3.63
C SER A 385 -3.86 -14.32 -5.10
N LEU A 386 -4.19 -13.20 -5.77
CA LEU A 386 -4.18 -12.87 -7.21
C LEU A 386 -2.89 -13.12 -8.04
N TRP A 387 -2.01 -14.03 -7.66
CA TRP A 387 -0.64 -14.15 -8.17
C TRP A 387 -0.25 -15.54 -8.66
N ARG A 388 -1.11 -16.56 -8.56
CA ARG A 388 -0.84 -17.81 -9.29
C ARG A 388 -0.82 -17.61 -10.81
N VAL A 389 -1.50 -16.60 -11.35
CA VAL A 389 -1.59 -16.37 -12.81
C VAL A 389 -0.38 -15.62 -13.39
N TYR A 390 0.24 -14.69 -12.66
CA TYR A 390 1.36 -13.90 -13.18
C TYR A 390 2.74 -14.58 -13.09
N GLY A 391 2.90 -15.63 -12.27
CA GLY A 391 4.17 -16.37 -12.13
C GLY A 391 4.55 -17.26 -13.32
N TRP A 392 3.60 -17.62 -14.20
CA TRP A 392 3.85 -18.52 -15.32
C TRP A 392 4.56 -17.86 -16.51
N ARG A 393 4.35 -16.55 -16.72
CA ARG A 393 4.87 -15.86 -17.92
C ARG A 393 6.36 -15.50 -17.84
N TRP A 394 6.90 -15.32 -16.63
CA TRP A 394 8.33 -15.02 -16.44
C TRP A 394 9.25 -16.24 -16.52
N ARG A 395 8.75 -17.45 -16.23
CA ARG A 395 9.54 -18.69 -16.32
C ARG A 395 9.84 -19.13 -17.76
N LEU A 396 9.17 -18.53 -18.75
CA LEU A 396 9.37 -18.80 -20.18
C LEU A 396 10.24 -17.74 -20.89
N SER A 397 10.28 -16.50 -20.40
CA SER A 397 11.16 -15.46 -20.96
C SER A 397 12.63 -15.63 -20.58
N ASP A 398 12.92 -16.22 -19.41
CA ASP A 398 14.30 -16.40 -18.93
C ASP A 398 15.00 -17.67 -19.48
N ARG A 399 14.26 -18.52 -20.22
CA ARG A 399 14.83 -19.70 -20.90
C ARG A 399 15.22 -19.44 -22.37
N ARG A 400 14.89 -18.28 -22.95
CA ARG A 400 15.27 -17.92 -24.34
C ARG A 400 16.51 -17.03 -24.44
N SER A 401 17.05 -16.56 -23.31
CA SER A 401 18.26 -15.72 -23.25
C SER A 401 19.54 -16.50 -22.91
N ARG A 402 19.48 -17.83 -22.79
CA ARG A 402 20.66 -18.70 -22.63
C ARG A 402 20.73 -19.75 -23.75
N GLN A 403 21.05 -19.31 -24.96
CA GLN A 403 21.75 -20.19 -25.90
C GLN A 403 23.27 -20.03 -25.65
N PRO A 404 24.01 -21.10 -25.33
CA PRO A 404 25.46 -21.02 -25.23
C PRO A 404 26.03 -20.92 -26.65
N SER A 405 26.64 -19.78 -26.97
CA SER A 405 27.52 -19.65 -28.13
C SER A 405 28.73 -20.55 -27.94
N ALA A 406 28.75 -21.67 -28.65
CA ALA A 406 29.91 -22.52 -28.77
C ALA A 406 30.96 -21.83 -29.65
N CYS A 407 32.08 -21.44 -29.05
CA CYS A 407 33.34 -21.27 -29.78
C CYS A 407 34.49 -21.66 -28.85
N ALA A 408 35.13 -22.78 -29.19
CA ALA A 408 36.24 -23.37 -28.47
C ALA A 408 37.57 -22.91 -29.09
N SER A 409 38.54 -22.54 -28.24
CA SER A 409 40.00 -22.54 -28.50
C SER A 409 40.69 -21.88 -27.30
N SER A 410 41.14 -22.66 -26.30
CA SER A 410 42.49 -23.23 -26.15
C SER A 410 43.58 -22.23 -25.68
N ARG A 411 44.07 -22.44 -24.45
CA ARG A 411 45.48 -22.43 -23.98
C ARG A 411 45.74 -21.63 -22.68
N GLN A 412 46.01 -22.41 -21.63
CA GLN A 412 46.89 -22.27 -20.44
C GLN A 412 46.97 -20.94 -19.63
N PRO A 413 46.99 -21.02 -18.27
CA PRO A 413 47.17 -19.87 -17.39
C PRO A 413 48.65 -19.70 -16.96
N PRO A 414 49.08 -18.47 -16.62
CA PRO A 414 50.14 -18.30 -15.61
C PRO A 414 49.79 -17.16 -14.62
N PRO A 415 50.64 -16.82 -13.64
CA PRO A 415 50.57 -17.34 -12.28
C PRO A 415 50.17 -16.28 -11.24
N ILE A 416 49.88 -16.78 -10.04
CA ILE A 416 49.60 -16.03 -8.81
C ILE A 416 50.77 -15.08 -8.48
N CYS A 417 50.49 -13.79 -8.29
CA CYS A 417 51.41 -12.86 -7.67
C CYS A 417 50.69 -12.07 -6.57
N THR A 418 51.19 -12.26 -5.35
CA THR A 418 50.74 -11.67 -4.09
C THR A 418 51.20 -10.22 -3.93
N ARG A 419 50.30 -9.30 -3.60
CA ARG A 419 50.55 -8.14 -2.70
C ARG A 419 49.24 -7.48 -2.21
N ALA A 420 49.08 -7.47 -0.89
CA ALA A 420 48.15 -6.70 -0.03
C ALA A 420 48.23 -5.18 -0.29
N SER A 421 47.29 -4.26 -0.04
CA SER A 421 45.93 -4.12 0.56
C SER A 421 45.53 -2.62 0.30
N PRO A 422 44.48 -2.01 0.89
CA PRO A 422 43.05 -2.34 1.00
C PRO A 422 42.15 -1.19 0.46
N THR A 423 41.02 -1.47 -0.19
CA THR A 423 39.93 -0.48 -0.28
C THR A 423 38.57 -1.15 -0.16
N GLN A 424 37.79 -0.55 0.74
CA GLN A 424 36.48 -0.92 1.26
C GLN A 424 35.44 -1.24 0.17
N ASN A 425 34.96 -2.49 0.15
CA ASN A 425 33.65 -2.81 -0.41
C ASN A 425 32.61 -2.61 0.69
N VAL A 426 31.79 -1.57 0.55
CA VAL A 426 30.53 -1.44 1.27
C VAL A 426 29.57 -2.48 0.65
N SER A 427 29.48 -3.65 1.26
CA SER A 427 28.48 -4.65 0.91
C SER A 427 27.11 -4.17 1.37
N ASP A 428 26.23 -3.96 0.38
CA ASP A 428 24.83 -3.61 0.54
C ASP A 428 24.05 -4.89 0.90
N ASP A 429 24.24 -5.40 2.12
CA ASP A 429 23.50 -6.54 2.66
C ASP A 429 22.18 -6.07 3.29
N ARG A 430 21.14 -5.95 2.46
CA ARG A 430 19.75 -5.98 2.91
C ARG A 430 19.26 -7.43 2.86
N PRO A 431 18.73 -8.00 3.97
CA PRO A 431 18.15 -9.34 3.90
C PRO A 431 16.88 -9.29 3.02
N SER A 432 16.91 -10.07 1.95
CA SER A 432 15.80 -10.33 1.04
C SER A 432 14.78 -11.25 1.69
N ILE A 433 13.87 -10.70 2.49
CA ILE A 433 12.68 -11.42 2.96
C ILE A 433 11.80 -11.68 1.72
N THR A 434 11.94 -12.86 1.13
CA THR A 434 11.40 -13.19 -0.19
C THR A 434 10.38 -14.33 -0.16
N THR A 435 10.09 -14.91 1.02
CA THR A 435 9.13 -16.01 1.14
C THR A 435 8.08 -15.80 2.24
N GLU A 436 6.93 -16.45 2.06
CA GLU A 436 5.81 -16.52 3.02
C GLU A 436 6.26 -17.14 4.36
N ASN A 437 7.20 -18.09 4.32
CA ASN A 437 7.78 -18.73 5.50
C ASN A 437 8.65 -17.78 6.34
N ASP A 438 9.42 -16.87 5.72
CA ASP A 438 10.23 -15.90 6.47
C ASP A 438 9.36 -14.90 7.25
N TYR A 439 8.15 -14.59 6.74
CA TYR A 439 7.16 -13.77 7.44
C TYR A 439 6.47 -14.56 8.55
N LEU A 440 6.04 -15.80 8.31
CA LEU A 440 5.41 -16.65 9.33
C LEU A 440 6.36 -16.93 10.51
N SER A 441 7.64 -17.16 10.22
CA SER A 441 8.71 -17.34 11.20
C SER A 441 8.94 -16.09 12.06
N ALA A 442 8.93 -14.89 11.47
CA ALA A 442 9.10 -13.63 12.22
C ALA A 442 7.94 -13.32 13.19
N TYR A 443 6.80 -13.99 13.03
CA TYR A 443 5.59 -13.85 13.85
C TYR A 443 5.18 -15.15 14.56
N GLY A 444 6.08 -16.13 14.66
CA GLY A 444 5.93 -17.25 15.59
C GLY A 444 4.97 -18.37 15.17
N ALA A 445 4.79 -18.62 13.87
CA ALA A 445 4.12 -19.84 13.40
C ALA A 445 5.16 -20.84 12.87
N GLU A 446 5.12 -22.09 13.34
CA GLU A 446 5.78 -23.20 12.65
C GLU A 446 5.16 -23.38 11.26
N PRO A 447 5.95 -23.76 10.24
CA PRO A 447 5.40 -24.15 8.95
C PRO A 447 4.43 -25.32 9.17
N CYS A 448 3.23 -25.24 8.60
CA CYS A 448 2.34 -26.40 8.52
C CYS A 448 2.98 -27.44 7.61
N ASP A 449 3.82 -28.31 8.18
CA ASP A 449 4.31 -29.50 7.52
C ASP A 449 3.16 -30.51 7.38
N GLY A 450 2.86 -30.83 6.12
CA GLY A 450 2.23 -32.07 5.64
C GLY A 450 1.11 -32.69 6.48
N LEU A 451 -0.15 -32.46 6.08
CA LEU A 451 -1.16 -33.50 6.23
C LEU A 451 -0.88 -34.56 5.17
N GLY A 452 -0.40 -35.71 5.65
CA GLY A 452 -0.07 -36.86 4.84
C GLY A 452 -1.28 -37.56 4.24
N ARG A 453 -0.98 -38.15 3.07
CA ARG A 453 -1.74 -39.09 2.22
C ARG A 453 -2.81 -38.49 1.32
#